data_AF-A0A3Q0IXG5-F1
#
_entry.id   AF-A0A3Q0IXG5-F1
#
_cell.length_a   1.000
_cell.length_b   1.000
_cell.length_c   1.000
_cell.angle_alpha   90.00
_cell.angle_beta   90.00
_cell.angle_gamma   90.00
#
_symmetry.space_group_name_H-M   'P 1'
#
loop_
_entity.id
_entity.type
_entity.pdbx_description
1 polymer ?
#
loop_
_entity_poly.entity_id
_entity_poly.type
_entity_poly.pdbx_seq_one_letter_code
_entity_poly.pdbx_strand_id
1 'polypeptide(L)'
;MSANDSDDEVALSADTLRALNEFLAEKKEKEEMLQSAMDNDEAVKKINIDEDWQLSQFWYDENTTQRLSEEVVCRAGKEGSIALISCPTLYPKIRELAPDAKGKKLPRQWVRRLKYKP
;
A
#
# COMPACT_ATOMS: atom_id res chain seq x y z
N MET A 1 33.81 45.90 -12.83
CA MET A 1 34.26 44.56 -12.39
C MET A 1 33.16 43.58 -12.80
N SER A 2 33.49 42.62 -13.66
CA SER A 2 32.51 41.78 -14.37
C SER A 2 31.91 40.72 -13.44
N ALA A 3 30.58 40.59 -13.48
CA ALA A 3 29.84 39.56 -12.78
C ALA A 3 30.18 38.17 -13.36
N ASN A 4 30.55 37.22 -12.50
CA ASN A 4 30.62 35.81 -12.84
C ASN A 4 29.87 35.03 -11.77
N ASP A 5 28.55 35.21 -11.77
CA ASP A 5 27.60 34.31 -11.11
C ASP A 5 27.34 33.19 -12.13
N SER A 6 28.29 32.24 -12.24
CA SER A 6 27.93 30.98 -12.90
C SER A 6 27.04 30.26 -11.91
N ASP A 7 25.75 30.38 -12.17
CA ASP A 7 24.72 29.48 -11.69
C ASP A 7 25.11 28.08 -12.20
N ASP A 8 26.06 27.45 -11.49
CA ASP A 8 26.42 26.05 -11.70
C ASP A 8 25.14 25.27 -11.42
N GLU A 9 24.39 24.94 -12.48
CA GLU A 9 23.24 24.05 -12.40
C GLU A 9 23.70 22.80 -11.63
N VAL A 10 23.23 22.65 -10.39
CA VAL A 10 23.57 21.53 -9.52
C VAL A 10 22.91 20.28 -10.10
N ALA A 11 23.56 19.68 -11.08
CA ALA A 11 23.13 18.45 -11.72
C ALA A 11 23.60 17.26 -10.89
N LEU A 12 22.74 16.26 -10.73
CA LEU A 12 23.13 14.97 -10.19
C LEU A 12 24.25 14.39 -11.07
N SER A 13 25.29 13.84 -10.44
CA SER A 13 26.33 13.09 -11.16
C SER A 13 25.69 11.99 -12.01
N ALA A 14 26.29 11.68 -13.16
CA ALA A 14 25.76 10.65 -14.06
C ALA A 14 25.55 9.30 -13.36
N ASP A 15 26.40 8.98 -12.38
CA ASP A 15 26.32 7.77 -11.58
C ASP A 15 25.12 7.79 -10.63
N THR A 16 24.85 8.92 -9.96
CA THR A 16 23.67 9.08 -9.10
C THR A 16 22.35 9.06 -9.89
N LEU A 17 22.32 9.63 -11.10
CA LEU A 17 21.13 9.57 -11.97
C LEU A 17 20.81 8.14 -12.40
N ARG A 18 21.84 7.37 -12.75
CA ARG A 18 21.70 5.96 -13.13
C ARG A 18 21.18 5.12 -11.95
N ALA A 19 21.76 5.26 -10.77
CA ALA A 19 21.29 4.57 -9.57
C ALA A 19 19.84 4.94 -9.22
N LEU A 20 19.47 6.22 -9.37
CA LEU A 20 18.09 6.67 -9.14
C LEU A 20 17.12 6.04 -10.15
N ASN A 21 17.48 6.01 -11.44
CA ASN A 21 16.64 5.42 -12.47
C ASN A 21 16.44 3.90 -12.28
N GLU A 22 17.49 3.18 -11.89
CA GLU A 22 17.40 1.75 -11.53
C GLU A 22 16.42 1.54 -10.35
N PHE A 23 16.56 2.32 -9.28
CA PHE A 23 15.63 2.24 -8.13
C PHE A 23 14.18 2.59 -8.49
N LEU A 24 13.96 3.60 -9.34
CA LEU A 24 12.62 3.96 -9.82
C LEU A 24 12.01 2.86 -10.69
N ALA A 25 12.82 2.20 -11.53
CA ALA A 25 12.36 1.07 -12.33
C ALA A 25 11.94 -0.12 -11.45
N GLU A 26 12.73 -0.48 -10.45
CA GLU A 26 12.39 -1.53 -9.48
C GLU A 26 11.11 -1.20 -8.70
N LYS A 27 10.96 0.06 -8.27
CA LYS A 27 9.73 0.51 -7.59
C LYS A 27 8.50 0.39 -8.48
N LYS A 28 8.62 0.78 -9.76
CA LYS A 28 7.52 0.70 -10.73
C LYS A 28 7.12 -0.75 -10.97
N GLU A 29 8.08 -1.66 -11.12
CA GLU A 29 7.81 -3.09 -11.30
C GLU A 29 7.07 -3.67 -10.09
N LYS A 30 7.50 -3.35 -8.86
CA LYS A 30 6.80 -3.76 -7.63
C LYS A 30 5.36 -3.24 -7.57
N GLU A 31 5.13 -1.99 -7.99
CA GLU A 31 3.79 -1.40 -7.99
C GLU A 31 2.87 -2.05 -9.04
N GLU A 32 3.41 -2.37 -10.23
CA GLU A 32 2.68 -3.10 -11.27
C GLU A 32 2.33 -4.55 -10.82
N MET A 33 3.24 -5.21 -10.11
CA MET A 33 2.97 -6.51 -9.49
C MET A 33 1.88 -6.42 -8.42
N LEU A 34 1.94 -5.41 -7.55
CA LEU A 34 0.92 -5.17 -6.52
C LEU A 34 -0.44 -4.91 -7.17
N GLN A 35 -0.48 -4.09 -8.21
CA GLN A 35 -1.72 -3.70 -8.87
C GLN A 35 -2.36 -4.86 -9.65
N SER A 36 -1.57 -5.66 -10.35
CA SER A 36 -2.07 -6.89 -11.00
C SER A 36 -2.55 -7.93 -9.98
N ALA A 37 -1.92 -7.99 -8.81
CA ALA A 37 -2.34 -8.88 -7.75
C ALA A 37 -3.63 -8.42 -7.05
N MET A 38 -3.91 -7.11 -6.98
CA MET A 38 -5.22 -6.63 -6.50
C MET A 38 -6.39 -7.10 -7.38
N ASP A 39 -6.15 -7.37 -8.66
CA ASP A 39 -7.15 -7.86 -9.61
C ASP A 39 -7.27 -9.40 -9.61
N ASN A 40 -6.39 -10.12 -8.92
CA ASN A 40 -6.38 -11.59 -8.87
C ASN A 40 -6.17 -12.12 -7.43
N ASP A 41 -7.21 -12.72 -6.85
CA ASP A 41 -7.21 -13.25 -5.48
C ASP A 41 -6.08 -14.25 -5.18
N GLU A 42 -5.63 -15.04 -6.16
CA GLU A 42 -4.52 -15.99 -5.97
C GLU A 42 -3.17 -15.28 -5.89
N ALA A 43 -3.03 -14.12 -6.56
CA ALA A 43 -1.82 -13.33 -6.53
C ALA A 43 -1.71 -12.51 -5.23
N VAL A 44 -2.84 -12.10 -4.62
CA VAL A 44 -2.88 -11.41 -3.30
C VAL A 44 -2.15 -12.21 -2.22
N LYS A 45 -2.25 -13.54 -2.24
CA LYS A 45 -1.59 -14.44 -1.27
C LYS A 45 -0.06 -14.45 -1.40
N LYS A 46 0.48 -14.09 -2.57
CA LYS A 46 1.93 -14.05 -2.84
C LYS A 46 2.53 -12.66 -2.69
N ILE A 47 1.74 -11.65 -2.38
CA ILE A 47 2.25 -10.29 -2.20
C ILE A 47 2.98 -10.25 -0.87
N ASN A 48 4.31 -10.15 -0.92
CA ASN A 48 5.08 -9.72 0.24
C ASN A 48 4.98 -8.20 0.32
N ILE A 49 4.13 -7.69 1.21
CA ILE A 49 4.04 -6.25 1.47
C ILE A 49 5.10 -5.95 2.51
N ASP A 50 6.17 -5.28 2.09
CA ASP A 50 7.25 -4.88 2.99
C ASP A 50 6.87 -3.63 3.80
N GLU A 51 7.47 -3.51 4.99
CA GLU A 51 7.25 -2.38 5.89
C GLU A 51 7.71 -1.05 5.27
N ASP A 52 6.75 -0.16 5.03
CA ASP A 52 7.05 1.21 4.61
C ASP A 52 7.09 2.14 5.83
N TRP A 53 8.31 2.36 6.34
CA TRP A 53 8.59 3.22 7.48
C TRP A 53 8.24 4.70 7.26
N GLN A 54 8.02 5.14 6.02
CA GLN A 54 7.56 6.51 5.73
C GLN A 54 6.05 6.68 5.98
N LEU A 55 5.31 5.59 6.11
CA LEU A 55 3.87 5.60 6.27
C LEU A 55 3.51 5.21 7.71
N SER A 56 2.60 5.96 8.33
CA SER A 56 2.08 5.65 9.68
C SER A 56 1.13 4.44 9.62
N GLN A 57 1.68 3.27 9.35
CA GLN A 57 0.98 2.00 9.18
C GLN A 57 1.08 1.13 10.43
N PHE A 58 0.13 0.22 10.58
CA PHE A 58 0.12 -0.78 11.64
C PHE A 58 0.51 -2.14 11.05
N TRP A 59 1.66 -2.64 11.50
CA TRP A 59 2.18 -3.96 11.15
C TRP A 59 1.97 -4.89 12.33
N TYR A 60 1.35 -6.05 12.07
CA TYR A 60 1.03 -7.05 13.09
C TYR A 60 1.80 -8.33 12.82
N ASP A 61 2.16 -9.03 13.90
CA ASP A 61 2.68 -10.39 13.79
C ASP A 61 1.61 -11.35 13.23
N GLU A 62 2.03 -12.56 12.87
CA GLU A 62 1.17 -13.57 12.25
C GLU A 62 -0.01 -13.98 13.15
N ASN A 63 0.23 -14.16 14.46
CA ASN A 63 -0.81 -14.56 15.41
C ASN A 63 -1.85 -13.45 15.59
N THR A 64 -1.39 -12.21 15.73
CA THR A 64 -2.26 -11.04 15.85
C THR A 64 -3.06 -10.82 14.58
N THR A 65 -2.43 -10.96 13.41
CA THR A 65 -3.10 -10.87 12.10
C THR A 65 -4.20 -11.93 11.97
N GLN A 66 -3.90 -13.19 12.28
CA GLN A 66 -4.86 -14.28 12.25
C GLN A 66 -6.08 -13.99 13.13
N ARG A 67 -5.86 -13.69 14.41
CA ARG A 67 -6.94 -13.47 15.38
C ARG A 67 -7.81 -12.27 15.01
N LEU A 68 -7.19 -11.15 14.63
CA LEU A 68 -7.94 -9.96 14.23
C LEU A 68 -8.79 -10.22 12.98
N SER A 69 -8.24 -10.89 11.97
CA SER A 69 -8.96 -11.17 10.73
C SER A 69 -10.16 -12.09 10.98
N GLU A 70 -10.01 -13.15 11.76
CA GLU A 70 -11.11 -14.05 12.15
C GLU A 70 -12.23 -13.28 12.84
N GLU A 71 -11.87 -12.43 13.81
CA GLU A 71 -12.85 -11.74 14.63
C GLU A 71 -13.58 -10.62 13.88
N VAL A 72 -12.87 -9.93 13.00
CA VAL A 72 -13.46 -8.90 12.13
C VAL A 72 -14.41 -9.52 11.11
N VAL A 73 -14.03 -10.65 10.49
CA VAL A 73 -14.91 -11.37 9.55
C VAL A 73 -16.14 -11.93 10.25
N CYS A 74 -15.96 -12.52 11.43
CA CYS A 74 -17.06 -13.04 12.25
C CYS A 74 -18.05 -11.94 12.62
N ARG A 75 -17.56 -10.77 13.09
CA ARG A 75 -18.41 -9.64 13.50
C ARG A 75 -19.05 -8.90 12.33
N ALA A 76 -18.36 -8.79 11.20
CA ALA A 76 -18.93 -8.17 10.00
C ALA A 76 -20.12 -9.00 9.48
N GLY A 77 -20.03 -10.33 9.55
CA GLY A 77 -21.05 -11.23 9.01
C GLY A 77 -21.14 -11.19 7.48
N LYS A 78 -22.09 -11.93 6.91
CA LYS A 78 -22.18 -12.17 5.45
C LYS A 78 -22.44 -10.92 4.60
N GLU A 79 -23.05 -9.89 5.18
CA GLU A 79 -23.36 -8.63 4.48
C GLU A 79 -22.56 -7.43 5.03
N GLY A 80 -21.65 -7.68 5.97
CA GLY A 80 -20.82 -6.64 6.56
C GLY A 80 -19.77 -6.11 5.61
N SER A 81 -19.43 -4.84 5.76
CA SER A 81 -18.33 -4.20 5.04
C SER A 81 -17.18 -3.94 6.00
N ILE A 82 -15.99 -4.40 5.64
CA ILE A 82 -14.76 -4.18 6.39
C ILE A 82 -13.94 -3.15 5.63
N ALA A 83 -13.55 -2.08 6.31
CA ALA A 83 -12.61 -1.09 5.78
C ALA A 83 -11.26 -1.24 6.47
N LEU A 84 -10.22 -1.53 5.70
CA LEU A 84 -8.85 -1.54 6.19
C LEU A 84 -8.21 -0.17 5.94
N ILE A 85 -7.63 0.41 6.98
CA ILE A 85 -7.00 1.73 6.93
C ILE A 85 -5.59 1.55 7.49
N SER A 86 -4.58 1.77 6.65
CA SER A 86 -3.17 1.71 7.06
C SER A 86 -2.76 0.39 7.75
N CYS A 87 -3.48 -0.71 7.51
CA CYS A 87 -3.22 -2.03 8.07
C CYS A 87 -2.94 -3.03 6.94
N PRO A 88 -1.76 -2.98 6.30
CA PRO A 88 -1.45 -3.79 5.13
C PRO A 88 -1.47 -5.30 5.42
N THR A 89 -1.00 -5.72 6.60
CA THR A 89 -0.86 -7.16 6.94
C THR A 89 -2.20 -7.89 7.04
N LEU A 90 -3.30 -7.20 7.36
CA LEU A 90 -4.63 -7.83 7.46
C LEU A 90 -5.26 -8.13 6.11
N TYR A 91 -4.88 -7.42 5.04
CA TYR A 91 -5.58 -7.52 3.76
C TYR A 91 -5.51 -8.94 3.16
N PRO A 92 -4.33 -9.57 3.04
CA PRO A 92 -4.24 -10.93 2.50
C PRO A 92 -5.05 -11.93 3.33
N LYS A 93 -5.02 -11.81 4.67
CA LYS A 93 -5.69 -12.74 5.57
C LYS A 93 -7.21 -12.62 5.53
N ILE A 94 -7.74 -11.41 5.41
CA ILE A 94 -9.19 -11.20 5.26
C ILE A 94 -9.67 -11.70 3.89
N ARG A 95 -8.87 -11.53 2.84
CA ARG A 95 -9.17 -12.08 1.51
C ARG A 95 -9.18 -13.61 1.50
N GLU A 96 -8.30 -14.24 2.28
CA GLU A 96 -8.29 -15.69 2.49
C GLU A 96 -9.56 -16.19 3.20
N LEU A 97 -9.96 -15.52 4.29
CA LEU A 97 -11.10 -15.93 5.13
C LEU A 97 -12.46 -15.60 4.52
N ALA A 98 -12.54 -14.57 3.68
CA ALA A 98 -13.78 -14.11 3.05
C ALA A 98 -13.61 -13.92 1.53
N PRO A 99 -13.44 -15.01 0.76
CA PRO A 99 -13.23 -14.95 -0.69
C PRO A 99 -14.44 -14.34 -1.44
N ASP A 100 -15.64 -14.51 -0.89
CA ASP A 100 -16.88 -13.94 -1.46
C ASP A 100 -17.03 -12.43 -1.25
N ALA A 101 -16.21 -11.84 -0.36
CA ALA A 101 -16.23 -10.40 -0.11
C ALA A 101 -15.72 -9.67 -1.36
N LYS A 102 -16.63 -9.07 -2.13
CA LYS A 102 -16.25 -8.28 -3.31
C LYS A 102 -15.46 -7.06 -2.87
N GLY A 103 -14.16 -7.01 -3.19
CA GLY A 103 -13.33 -5.83 -2.99
C GLY A 103 -13.86 -4.67 -3.83
N LYS A 104 -14.58 -3.73 -3.20
CA LYS A 104 -15.04 -2.52 -3.87
C LYS A 104 -14.09 -1.39 -3.50
N LYS A 105 -13.48 -0.73 -4.49
CA LYS A 105 -12.80 0.54 -4.25
C LYS A 105 -13.81 1.51 -3.67
N LEU A 106 -13.53 2.03 -2.47
CA LEU A 106 -14.39 3.02 -1.84
C LEU A 106 -14.45 4.26 -2.74
N PRO A 107 -15.64 4.82 -3.03
CA PRO A 107 -15.74 6.02 -3.83
C PRO A 107 -14.99 7.17 -3.13
N ARG A 108 -14.29 8.02 -3.90
CA ARG A 108 -13.40 9.08 -3.36
C ARG A 108 -14.09 10.00 -2.33
N GLN A 109 -15.41 10.15 -2.40
CA GLN A 109 -16.23 10.90 -1.44
C GLN A 109 -16.27 10.26 -0.02
N TRP A 110 -16.15 8.95 0.10
CA TRP A 110 -16.14 8.23 1.40
C TRP A 110 -14.78 8.38 2.10
N VAL A 111 -13.69 8.44 1.33
CA VAL A 111 -12.34 8.68 1.84
C VAL A 111 -12.22 10.06 2.49
N ARG A 112 -12.89 11.08 1.93
CA ARG A 112 -12.93 12.42 2.53
C ARG A 112 -13.76 12.47 3.81
N ARG A 113 -14.85 11.69 3.89
CA ARG A 113 -15.74 11.67 5.07
C ARG A 113 -15.11 11.00 6.30
N LEU A 114 -14.15 10.10 6.10
CA LEU A 114 -13.39 9.46 7.18
C LEU A 114 -12.39 10.41 7.88
N LYS A 115 -11.95 11.49 7.22
CA LYS A 115 -10.99 12.44 7.79
C LYS A 115 -11.62 13.56 8.61
N TYR A 116 -12.94 13.70 8.62
CA TYR A 116 -13.63 14.76 9.36
C TYR A 116 -15.01 14.31 9.83
N LYS A 117 -15.14 14.17 11.15
CA LYS A 117 -16.41 14.28 11.85
C LYS A 117 -16.13 15.12 13.13
N PRO A 118 -16.65 16.35 13.24
CA PRO A 118 -16.69 17.05 14.53
C PRO A 118 -17.61 16.30 15.51
#